data_AF-A0A954V4P0-F1
#
_entry.id   AF-A0A954V4P0-F1
#
_cell.length_a   1.000
_cell.length_b   1.000
_cell.length_c   1.000
_cell.angle_alpha   90.00
_cell.angle_beta   90.00
_cell.angle_gamma   90.00
#
_symmetry.space_group_name_H-M   'P 1'
#
loop_
_entity.id
_entity.type
_entity.pdbx_description
1 polymer ?
#
loop_
_entity_poly.entity_id
_entity_poly.type
_entity_poly.pdbx_seq_one_letter_code
_entity_poly.pdbx_strand_id
1 'polypeptide(L)' 'MWKNSLELLQRKFGSASTLREFRRLIGNTVEMDQEFGHMPDYAVRLDDDDIVVFTNRGTMEIE' A
#
# COMPACT_ATOMS: atom_id res chain seq x y z
N MET A 1 4.55 12.16 -0.23
CA MET A 1 4.68 10.77 -0.70
C MET A 1 5.46 9.99 0.33
N TRP A 2 4.94 8.84 0.78
CA TRP A 2 5.57 8.01 1.80
C TRP A 2 5.89 6.63 1.24
N LYS A 3 7.04 6.06 1.59
CA LYS A 3 7.53 4.77 1.08
C LYS A 3 7.86 3.85 2.25
N ASN A 4 7.44 2.59 2.17
CA ASN A 4 7.86 1.54 3.09
C ASN A 4 8.20 0.27 2.30
N SER A 5 9.21 -0.48 2.74
CA SER A 5 9.41 -1.82 2.20
C SER A 5 8.24 -2.73 2.58
N LEU A 6 7.95 -3.69 1.71
CA LEU A 6 6.90 -4.67 1.90
C LEU A 6 7.12 -5.48 3.19
N GLU A 7 8.38 -5.85 3.48
CA GLU A 7 8.74 -6.53 4.73
C GLU A 7 8.44 -5.67 5.97
N LEU A 8 8.81 -4.39 5.95
CA LEU A 8 8.55 -3.49 7.08
C LEU A 8 7.04 -3.31 7.28
N LEU A 9 6.28 -3.20 6.18
CA LEU A 9 4.82 -3.09 6.24
C LEU A 9 4.19 -4.36 6.81
N GLN A 10 4.65 -5.53 6.39
CA GLN A 10 4.19 -6.82 6.91
C GLN A 10 4.39 -6.92 8.42
N ARG A 11 5.58 -6.53 8.91
CA ARG A 11 5.91 -6.50 10.34
C ARG A 11 5.02 -5.51 11.09
N LYS A 12 4.78 -4.31 10.54
CA LYS A 12 3.88 -3.30 11.13
C LYS A 12 2.43 -3.77 11.24
N PHE A 13 1.96 -4.55 10.25
CA PHE A 13 0.62 -5.13 10.24
C PHE A 13 0.51 -6.37 11.15
N GLY A 14 1.63 -6.93 11.61
CA GLY A 14 1.65 -8.16 12.40
C GLY A 14 1.17 -9.38 11.61
N SER A 15 1.30 -9.38 10.29
CA SER A 15 0.80 -10.48 9.46
C SER A 15 1.67 -11.73 9.63
N ALA A 16 1.05 -12.87 9.96
CA ALA A 16 1.70 -14.18 10.02
C ALA A 16 1.83 -14.88 8.66
N SER A 17 1.39 -14.24 7.57
CA SER A 17 1.50 -14.78 6.21
C SER A 17 2.96 -14.83 5.74
N THR A 18 3.25 -15.56 4.66
CA THR A 18 4.56 -15.46 4.00
C THR A 18 4.69 -14.13 3.27
N LEU A 19 5.92 -13.63 3.06
CA LEU A 19 6.14 -12.38 2.31
C LEU A 19 5.53 -12.44 0.90
N ARG A 20 5.53 -13.62 0.27
CA ARG A 20 4.91 -13.85 -1.05
C ARG A 20 3.39 -13.69 -1.01
N GLU A 21 2.72 -14.29 -0.03
CA GLU A 21 1.27 -14.13 0.11
C GLU A 21 0.91 -12.70 0.49
N PHE A 22 1.71 -12.07 1.35
CA PHE A 22 1.54 -10.67 1.69
C PHE A 22 1.68 -9.77 0.45
N ARG A 23 2.68 -10.02 -0.42
CA ARG A 23 2.82 -9.33 -1.71
C ARG A 23 1.57 -9.48 -2.58
N ARG A 24 1.04 -10.70 -2.70
CA ARG A 24 -0.18 -10.99 -3.47
C ARG A 24 -1.39 -10.21 -2.92
N LEU A 25 -1.55 -10.17 -1.61
CA LEU A 25 -2.64 -9.43 -0.96
C LEU A 25 -2.53 -7.93 -1.19
N ILE A 26 -1.33 -7.36 -1.01
CA ILE A 26 -1.09 -5.93 -1.28
C ILE A 26 -1.31 -5.61 -2.76
N GLY A 27 -0.86 -6.49 -3.67
CA GLY A 27 -1.11 -6.35 -5.11
C GLY A 27 -2.60 -6.24 -5.42
N ASN A 28 -3.42 -7.15 -4.89
CA ASN A 28 -4.88 -7.08 -5.05
C ASN A 28 -5.46 -5.76 -4.52
N THR A 29 -4.99 -5.27 -3.37
CA THR A 29 -5.44 -3.98 -2.81
C THR A 29 -5.05 -2.81 -3.72
N VAL A 30 -3.85 -2.83 -4.30
CA VAL A 30 -3.38 -1.82 -5.24
C VAL A 30 -4.22 -1.83 -6.51
N GLU A 31 -4.52 -3.01 -7.08
CA GLU A 31 -5.38 -3.14 -8.27
C GLU A 31 -6.78 -2.58 -8.00
N MET A 32 -7.39 -2.95 -6.88
CA MET A 32 -8.72 -2.48 -6.50
C MET A 32 -8.74 -0.97 -6.23
N ASP A 33 -7.69 -0.40 -5.63
CA ASP A 33 -7.58 1.05 -5.45
C ASP A 33 -7.41 1.78 -6.77
N GLN A 34 -6.67 1.21 -7.73
CA GLN A 34 -6.50 1.81 -9.06
C GLN A 34 -7.78 1.76 -9.90
N GLU A 35 -8.52 0.65 -9.83
CA GLU A 35 -9.73 0.45 -10.62
C GLU A 35 -10.93 1.23 -10.08
N PHE A 36 -11.12 1.23 -8.76
CA PHE A 36 -12.35 1.77 -8.14
C PHE A 36 -12.09 3.00 -7.27
N GLY A 37 -10.84 3.35 -6.99
CA GLY A 37 -10.51 4.49 -6.15
C GLY A 37 -10.97 4.33 -4.69
N HIS A 38 -11.00 3.10 -4.16
CA HIS A 38 -11.53 2.80 -2.82
C HIS A 38 -10.88 3.58 -1.68
N MET A 39 -9.62 4.03 -1.82
CA MET A 39 -8.97 4.84 -0.80
C MET A 39 -9.24 6.33 -1.06
N PRO A 40 -9.96 7.03 -0.16
CA PRO A 40 -10.32 8.43 -0.37
C PRO A 40 -9.10 9.35 -0.26
N ASP A 41 -8.21 9.10 0.70
CA ASP A 41 -7.18 10.06 1.09
C ASP A 41 -5.81 9.84 0.49
N TYR A 42 -5.53 8.60 0.07
CA TYR A 42 -4.24 8.22 -0.47
C TYR A 42 -4.42 7.20 -1.58
N ALA A 43 -3.61 7.29 -2.62
CA ALA A 43 -3.41 6.22 -3.58
C ALA A 43 -2.27 5.32 -3.10
N VAL A 44 -2.43 4.02 -3.29
CA VAL A 44 -1.39 3.03 -2.98
C VAL A 44 -0.84 2.41 -4.27
N ARG A 45 0.48 2.20 -4.33
CA ARG A 45 1.16 1.47 -5.40
C ARG A 45 2.21 0.54 -4.82
N LEU A 46 2.45 -0.57 -5.51
CA LEU A 46 3.55 -1.49 -5.23
C LEU A 46 4.55 -1.40 -6.39
N ASP A 47 5.81 -1.13 -6.05
CA ASP A 47 6.93 -1.08 -7.00
C ASP A 47 7.56 -2.48 -7.19
N ASP A 48 8.36 -2.65 -8.24
CA ASP A 48 9.04 -3.91 -8.55
C ASP A 48 10.05 -4.31 -7.45
N ASP A 49 10.64 -3.32 -6.79
CA ASP A 49 11.60 -3.45 -5.68
C ASP A 49 10.94 -3.75 -4.32
N ASP A 50 9.72 -4.28 -4.29
CA ASP A 50 8.97 -4.54 -3.05
C ASP A 50 8.78 -3.30 -2.16
N ILE A 51 8.62 -2.14 -2.79
CA ILE A 51 8.36 -0.87 -2.10
C ILE A 51 6.89 -0.49 -2.26
N VAL A 52 6.19 -0.32 -1.14
CA VAL A 52 4.83 0.20 -1.10
C VAL A 52 4.88 1.72 -0.98
N VAL A 53 4.28 2.40 -1.96
CA VAL A 53 4.25 3.86 -2.07
C VAL A 53 2.84 4.37 -1.80
N PHE A 54 2.72 5.26 -0.84
CA PHE A 54 1.49 5.96 -0.50
C PHE A 54 1.58 7.41 -0.97
N THR A 55 0.61 7.82 -1.80
CA THR A 55 0.53 9.18 -2.36
C THR A 55 -0.77 9.83 -1.91
N ASN A 56 -0.69 10.89 -1.11
CA ASN A 56 -1.87 11.64 -0.67
C ASN A 56 -2.59 12.24 -1.90
N ARG A 57 -3.93 12.14 -1.94
CA ARG A 57 -4.78 12.63 -3.04
C ARG A 57 -5.17 14.11 -2.91
N GLY A 58 -4.68 14.79 -1.87
CA GLY A 58 -4.96 16.18 -1.56
C GLY A 58 -6.24 16.41 -0.78
N THR A 59 -6.87 15.37 -0.23
CA THR A 59 -8.12 15.45 0.54
C THR A 59 -7.89 15.61 2.04
N MET A 60 -6.67 15.39 2.53
CA MET A 60 -6.32 15.65 3.93
C MET A 60 -5.95 17.12 4.08
N GLU A 61 -6.78 17.87 4.81
CA GLU A 61 -6.43 19.20 5.29
C GLU A 61 -5.20 19.10 6.20
N ILE A 62 -4.21 19.96 5.95
CA ILE A 62 -3.07 20.14 6.86
C ILE A 62 -3.57 21.14 7.91
N GLU A 63 -3.91 20.66 9.10
CA GLU A 63 -4.19 21.50 10.27
C GLU A 63 -2.88 22.05 10.87
#